data_AF-A0A8X7ZQN8-F1
#
_entry.id   AF-A0A8X7ZQN8-F1
#
_cell.length_a   1.000
_cell.length_b   1.000
_cell.length_c   1.000
_cell.angle_alpha   90.00
_cell.angle_beta   90.00
_cell.angle_gamma   90.00
#
_symmetry.space_group_name_H-M   'P 1'
#
loop_
_entity.id
_entity.type
_entity.pdbx_description
1 polymer ?
#
loop_
_entity_poly.entity_id
_entity_poly.type
_entity_poly.pdbx_seq_one_letter_code
_entity_poly.pdbx_strand_id
1 'polypeptide(L)'
;MGTCIAAIQCAITAILLVSTTVSSDDKSPIPADPSSLNKWFQDNVRPLAERKGTIDPALMAAEAKPRTIKVRKDGSGEFKTLKEAINSIPTGNKQRVIVHIGPGEYIEKLKIERGKPFVTFLGSPGNMPTLSFDGTARKYGTVYSATLEAEADYFVAANVIFKNSAPMPKGQLKGEQAVALRIAGDKSAFYNCRFLGFQDTLCDDKGRHLFKDCYIEGTVDFIFGSGKSLYLGTKLHVIGDEKGNFITAQARNNEAENTGFSFVHCKVDGIGTKKAYLGRAWQQRPRVVFSYTTMSSVVNPEGWSNNLHPERDQTALFGEYKCNGVGANLAARAKASKQLTPGQVAPFISLGFIEAPLIDATTMNEHYRHGGNVGLYNGEKDVETREKEGLQYGRKTIETVTSIYRYGGVVVKGCGAEERDVVLVNMIGLLCCLVRRESCNMMKMEYD
;
A
#
# COMPACT_ATOMS: atom_id res chain seq x y z
N MET A 1 -57.91 -0.76 60.74
CA MET A 1 -58.18 0.58 60.17
C MET A 1 -56.96 1.43 60.43
N GLY A 2 -56.25 2.06 59.48
CA GLY A 2 -56.36 2.03 58.01
C GLY A 2 -56.01 3.40 57.41
N THR A 3 -55.04 3.45 56.47
CA THR A 3 -54.73 4.59 55.54
C THR A 3 -54.29 5.93 56.18
N CYS A 4 -53.54 6.88 55.60
CA CYS A 4 -52.69 7.05 54.39
C CYS A 4 -51.87 8.38 54.58
N ILE A 5 -50.88 8.85 53.78
CA ILE A 5 -50.29 8.41 52.49
C ILE A 5 -48.76 8.75 52.42
N ALA A 6 -48.16 8.78 51.22
CA ALA A 6 -46.74 8.96 50.89
C ALA A 6 -46.17 10.40 50.82
N ALA A 7 -44.84 10.52 50.87
CA ALA A 7 -44.06 11.45 50.02
C ALA A 7 -42.57 11.00 49.81
N ILE A 8 -42.37 10.23 48.73
CA ILE A 8 -41.34 10.39 47.68
C ILE A 8 -39.83 10.22 48.01
N GLN A 9 -39.30 9.17 47.38
CA GLN A 9 -37.89 8.84 47.15
C GLN A 9 -37.17 9.91 46.31
N CYS A 10 -35.97 10.36 46.70
CA CYS A 10 -35.02 10.96 45.76
C CYS A 10 -33.57 10.98 46.29
N ALA A 11 -32.86 9.85 46.13
CA ALA A 11 -31.41 9.79 46.24
C ALA A 11 -30.90 8.87 45.13
N ILE A 12 -30.58 9.47 43.99
CA ILE A 12 -30.09 8.76 42.79
C ILE A 12 -28.77 8.08 43.15
N THR A 13 -28.78 6.75 43.22
CA THR A 13 -27.54 5.98 43.25
C THR A 13 -26.86 6.14 41.90
N ALA A 14 -25.91 7.06 41.83
CA ALA A 14 -25.04 7.22 40.68
C ALA A 14 -24.12 6.00 40.56
N ILE A 15 -24.66 4.91 40.01
CA ILE A 15 -23.86 3.79 39.54
C ILE A 15 -23.06 4.33 38.36
N LEU A 16 -21.84 4.77 38.68
CA LEU A 16 -20.77 5.00 37.74
C LEU A 16 -20.50 3.66 37.03
N LEU A 17 -21.23 3.44 35.93
CA LEU A 17 -20.87 2.51 34.87
C LEU A 17 -19.61 3.05 34.19
N VAL A 18 -18.50 3.02 34.92
CA VAL A 18 -17.17 2.99 34.32
C VAL A 18 -17.15 1.66 33.57
N SER A 19 -17.49 1.71 32.28
CA SER A 19 -17.25 0.61 31.36
C SER A 19 -15.75 0.37 31.37
N THR A 20 -15.31 -0.60 32.16
CA THR A 20 -13.93 -1.08 32.19
C THR A 20 -13.67 -1.83 30.89
N THR A 21 -13.52 -1.04 29.84
CA THR A 21 -12.81 -1.38 28.61
C THR A 21 -11.34 -1.59 28.98
N VAL A 22 -11.09 -2.69 29.68
CA VAL A 22 -9.76 -3.30 29.73
C VAL A 22 -9.49 -3.69 28.30
N SER A 23 -8.86 -2.83 27.51
CA SER A 23 -8.51 -3.17 26.13
C SER A 23 -7.45 -4.29 26.14
N SER A 24 -6.85 -4.57 24.98
CA SER A 24 -5.47 -5.05 25.04
C SER A 24 -4.60 -4.06 25.83
N ASP A 25 -3.33 -4.38 26.12
CA ASP A 25 -2.41 -3.35 26.62
C ASP A 25 -1.98 -2.43 25.45
N ASP A 26 -2.96 -1.66 24.97
CA ASP A 26 -2.85 -0.65 23.91
C ASP A 26 -1.90 0.49 24.30
N LYS A 27 -1.44 0.53 25.56
CA LYS A 27 -0.42 1.44 26.08
C LYS A 27 0.97 0.83 26.07
N SER A 28 1.10 -0.50 25.89
CA SER A 28 2.38 -1.18 25.69
C SER A 28 3.05 -0.60 24.44
N PRO A 29 4.22 0.07 24.57
CA PRO A 29 4.87 0.68 23.43
C PRO A 29 5.52 -0.40 22.56
N ILE A 30 5.44 -0.22 21.24
CA ILE A 30 6.18 -1.00 20.25
C ILE A 30 7.68 -0.92 20.61
N PRO A 31 8.36 -2.06 20.81
CA PRO A 31 9.74 -2.09 21.26
C PRO A 31 10.66 -1.41 20.24
N ALA A 32 11.73 -0.77 20.72
CA ALA A 32 12.73 -0.16 19.84
C ALA A 32 13.60 -1.19 19.10
N ASP A 33 13.73 -2.40 19.65
CA ASP A 33 14.40 -3.53 19.00
C ASP A 33 13.43 -4.24 18.04
N PRO A 34 13.77 -4.37 16.75
CA PRO A 34 12.93 -5.08 15.78
C PRO A 34 12.87 -6.60 16.03
N SER A 35 13.86 -7.22 16.71
CA SER A 35 13.84 -8.67 16.99
C SER A 35 12.68 -9.05 17.94
N SER A 36 12.35 -8.15 18.87
CA SER A 36 11.23 -8.27 19.80
C SER A 36 9.85 -7.99 19.18
N LEU A 37 9.79 -7.44 17.96
CA LEU A 37 8.55 -6.91 17.38
C LEU A 37 7.44 -7.96 17.18
N ASN A 38 7.79 -9.14 16.64
CA ASN A 38 6.80 -10.19 16.40
C ASN A 38 6.26 -10.77 17.71
N LYS A 39 7.12 -10.94 18.72
CA LYS A 39 6.68 -11.39 20.05
C LYS A 39 5.74 -10.36 20.69
N TRP A 40 6.14 -9.08 20.69
CA TRP A 40 5.30 -7.99 21.20
C TRP A 40 3.95 -7.93 20.48
N PHE A 41 3.90 -8.13 19.17
CA PHE A 41 2.64 -8.14 18.43
C PHE A 41 1.74 -9.31 18.84
N GLN A 42 2.30 -10.51 19.02
CA GLN A 42 1.55 -11.68 19.51
C GLN A 42 1.05 -11.49 20.95
N ASP A 43 1.87 -10.91 21.83
CA ASP A 43 1.51 -10.64 23.23
C ASP A 43 0.34 -9.62 23.35
N ASN A 44 0.24 -8.67 22.40
CA ASN A 44 -0.72 -7.57 22.40
C ASN A 44 -1.88 -7.71 21.38
N VAL A 45 -1.81 -8.66 20.44
CA VAL A 45 -2.90 -9.00 19.51
C VAL A 45 -3.27 -10.47 19.70
N ARG A 46 -3.62 -10.83 20.94
CA ARG A 46 -3.91 -12.21 21.36
C ARG A 46 -5.07 -12.83 20.58
N PRO A 47 -5.19 -14.18 20.54
CA PRO A 47 -6.37 -14.85 20.01
C PRO A 47 -7.68 -14.30 20.60
N LEU A 48 -8.74 -14.26 19.80
CA LEU A 48 -10.05 -13.74 20.21
C LEU A 48 -10.59 -14.39 21.50
N ALA A 49 -10.33 -15.69 21.67
CA ALA A 49 -10.76 -16.46 22.84
C ALA A 49 -10.20 -15.91 24.17
N GLU A 50 -9.01 -15.30 24.15
CA GLU A 50 -8.33 -14.70 25.30
C GLU A 50 -8.72 -13.24 25.53
N ARG A 51 -9.49 -12.64 24.62
CA ARG A 51 -9.97 -11.25 24.65
C ARG A 51 -11.50 -11.14 24.72
N LYS A 52 -12.15 -12.17 25.29
CA LYS A 52 -13.61 -12.16 25.54
C LYS A 52 -13.95 -11.12 26.62
N GLY A 53 -14.93 -10.26 26.33
CA GLY A 53 -15.37 -9.19 27.23
C GLY A 53 -14.60 -7.87 27.09
N THR A 54 -13.52 -7.83 26.31
CA THR A 54 -12.67 -6.64 26.10
C THR A 54 -12.77 -6.05 24.70
N ILE A 55 -13.36 -6.80 23.77
CA ILE A 55 -13.54 -6.45 22.36
C ILE A 55 -14.98 -5.97 22.11
N ASP A 56 -15.16 -5.15 21.07
CA ASP A 56 -16.45 -4.71 20.56
C ASP A 56 -17.45 -5.89 20.44
N PRO A 57 -18.62 -5.85 21.11
CA PRO A 57 -19.59 -6.94 21.09
C PRO A 57 -20.08 -7.32 19.69
N ALA A 58 -20.15 -6.38 18.75
CA ALA A 58 -20.55 -6.68 17.37
C ALA A 58 -19.47 -7.51 16.65
N LEU A 59 -18.19 -7.24 16.91
CA LEU A 59 -17.10 -8.05 16.42
C LEU A 59 -17.10 -9.44 17.07
N MET A 60 -17.24 -9.54 18.40
CA MET A 60 -17.33 -10.85 19.08
C MET A 60 -18.47 -11.71 18.54
N ALA A 61 -19.63 -11.11 18.23
CA ALA A 61 -20.76 -11.81 17.62
C ALA A 61 -20.44 -12.27 16.18
N ALA A 62 -19.77 -11.44 15.37
CA ALA A 62 -19.42 -11.77 14.00
C ALA A 62 -18.41 -12.93 13.91
N GLU A 63 -17.41 -12.96 14.79
CA GLU A 63 -16.40 -14.02 14.84
C GLU A 63 -16.89 -15.31 15.53
N ALA A 64 -18.08 -15.33 16.16
CA ALA A 64 -18.56 -16.50 16.89
C ALA A 64 -18.82 -17.73 15.99
N LYS A 65 -19.09 -17.51 14.70
CA LYS A 65 -19.30 -18.55 13.70
C LYS A 65 -18.94 -18.02 12.30
N PRO A 66 -17.65 -17.91 11.92
CA PRO A 66 -17.28 -17.41 10.59
C PRO A 66 -17.82 -18.33 9.47
N ARG A 67 -18.19 -17.76 8.32
CA ARG A 67 -18.50 -18.47 7.08
C ARG A 67 -17.38 -18.25 6.08
N THR A 68 -16.84 -19.33 5.49
CA THR A 68 -15.91 -19.21 4.36
C THR A 68 -16.66 -19.38 3.05
N ILE A 69 -16.36 -18.56 2.05
CA ILE A 69 -16.76 -18.74 0.65
C ILE A 69 -15.52 -18.79 -0.26
N LYS A 70 -15.49 -19.71 -1.21
CA LYS A 70 -14.32 -19.91 -2.11
C LYS A 70 -14.52 -19.21 -3.46
N VAL A 71 -13.54 -18.40 -3.85
CA VAL A 71 -13.50 -17.77 -5.19
C VAL A 71 -12.34 -18.37 -5.99
N ARG A 72 -12.59 -18.93 -7.17
CA ARG A 72 -11.59 -19.63 -7.99
C ARG A 72 -11.87 -19.44 -9.48
N LYS A 73 -10.91 -18.90 -10.24
CA LYS A 73 -11.07 -18.65 -11.70
C LYS A 73 -11.31 -19.93 -12.52
N ASP A 74 -10.76 -21.06 -12.07
CA ASP A 74 -10.94 -22.38 -12.69
C ASP A 74 -12.34 -23.00 -12.47
N GLY A 75 -13.17 -22.41 -11.60
CA GLY A 75 -14.50 -22.94 -11.25
C GLY A 75 -14.51 -23.98 -10.13
N SER A 76 -13.39 -24.24 -9.44
CA SER A 76 -13.33 -25.14 -8.27
C SER A 76 -13.83 -24.51 -6.95
N GLY A 77 -14.30 -23.27 -7.00
CA GLY A 77 -14.89 -22.53 -5.88
C GLY A 77 -16.40 -22.31 -6.07
N GLU A 78 -17.04 -21.74 -5.06
CA GLU A 78 -18.46 -21.33 -5.12
C GLU A 78 -18.69 -20.21 -6.14
N PHE A 79 -17.69 -19.35 -6.36
CA PHE A 79 -17.74 -18.22 -7.28
C PHE A 79 -16.52 -18.20 -8.20
N LYS A 80 -16.70 -17.71 -9.43
CA LYS A 80 -15.59 -17.49 -10.38
C LYS A 80 -15.00 -16.09 -10.25
N THR A 81 -15.83 -15.10 -9.92
CA THR A 81 -15.46 -13.69 -9.76
C THR A 81 -15.56 -13.22 -8.31
N LEU A 82 -14.84 -12.16 -7.98
CA LEU A 82 -14.95 -11.51 -6.67
C LEU A 82 -16.25 -10.71 -6.55
N LYS A 83 -16.72 -10.11 -7.64
CA LYS A 83 -17.99 -9.37 -7.67
C LYS A 83 -19.19 -10.25 -7.32
N GLU A 84 -19.27 -11.48 -7.84
CA GLU A 84 -20.31 -12.45 -7.45
C GLU A 84 -20.24 -12.78 -5.96
N ALA A 85 -19.04 -13.05 -5.44
CA ALA A 85 -18.82 -13.39 -4.04
C ALA A 85 -19.25 -12.24 -3.09
N ILE A 86 -18.87 -10.99 -3.40
CA ILE A 86 -19.27 -9.79 -2.64
C ILE A 86 -20.78 -9.53 -2.74
N ASN A 87 -21.40 -9.81 -3.89
CA ASN A 87 -22.85 -9.71 -4.08
C ASN A 87 -23.63 -10.76 -3.28
N SER A 88 -23.02 -11.92 -2.98
CA SER A 88 -23.64 -12.95 -2.14
C SER A 88 -23.69 -12.60 -0.65
N ILE A 89 -22.98 -11.55 -0.22
CA ILE A 89 -22.94 -11.09 1.17
C ILE A 89 -24.10 -10.11 1.39
N PRO A 90 -25.04 -10.38 2.31
CA PRO A 90 -26.21 -9.54 2.51
C PRO A 90 -25.85 -8.20 3.17
N THR A 91 -26.59 -7.16 2.82
CA THR A 91 -26.61 -5.90 3.59
C THR A 91 -27.11 -6.18 5.01
N GLY A 92 -26.50 -5.54 6.01
CA GLY A 92 -26.73 -5.82 7.42
C GLY A 92 -26.02 -7.07 7.93
N ASN A 93 -24.97 -7.54 7.24
CA ASN A 93 -24.18 -8.71 7.65
C ASN A 93 -23.73 -8.61 9.11
N LYS A 94 -23.92 -9.69 9.89
CA LYS A 94 -23.54 -9.80 11.30
C LYS A 94 -22.57 -10.95 11.57
N GLN A 95 -22.02 -11.56 10.53
CA GLN A 95 -21.20 -12.78 10.60
C GLN A 95 -19.91 -12.54 9.82
N ARG A 96 -18.75 -12.97 10.34
CA ARG A 96 -17.49 -12.90 9.60
C ARG A 96 -17.61 -13.73 8.32
N VAL A 97 -17.49 -13.09 7.15
CA VAL A 97 -17.44 -13.79 5.85
C VAL A 97 -16.02 -13.76 5.32
N ILE A 98 -15.38 -14.92 5.30
CA ILE A 98 -14.03 -15.12 4.75
C ILE A 98 -14.16 -15.48 3.27
N VAL A 99 -13.90 -14.52 2.40
CA VAL A 99 -13.72 -14.72 0.96
C VAL A 99 -12.32 -15.29 0.76
N HIS A 100 -12.22 -16.62 0.65
CA HIS A 100 -10.97 -17.31 0.39
C HIS A 100 -10.73 -17.34 -1.12
N ILE A 101 -9.76 -16.57 -1.58
CA ILE A 101 -9.50 -16.29 -3.00
C ILE A 101 -8.35 -17.19 -3.49
N GLY A 102 -8.52 -17.82 -4.65
CA GLY A 102 -7.45 -18.61 -5.28
C GLY A 102 -6.42 -17.73 -5.98
N PRO A 103 -5.32 -18.32 -6.45
CA PRO A 103 -4.29 -17.59 -7.18
C PRO A 103 -4.78 -17.10 -8.54
N GLY A 104 -4.10 -16.08 -9.06
CA GLY A 104 -4.36 -15.47 -10.36
C GLY A 104 -4.77 -14.00 -10.29
N GLU A 105 -4.86 -13.35 -11.45
CA GLU A 105 -5.28 -11.95 -11.57
C GLU A 105 -6.79 -11.84 -11.86
N TYR A 106 -7.50 -11.10 -11.02
CA TYR A 106 -8.93 -10.81 -11.07
C TYR A 106 -9.10 -9.37 -11.55
N ILE A 107 -9.41 -9.21 -12.85
CA ILE A 107 -9.55 -7.91 -13.49
C ILE A 107 -10.99 -7.41 -13.29
N GLU A 108 -11.24 -6.77 -12.15
CA GLU A 108 -12.57 -6.37 -11.70
C GLU A 108 -12.48 -5.04 -10.93
N LYS A 109 -13.37 -4.08 -11.23
CA LYS A 109 -13.61 -2.94 -10.32
C LYS A 109 -14.56 -3.40 -9.22
N LEU A 110 -14.09 -3.38 -7.98
CA LEU A 110 -14.75 -3.96 -6.82
C LEU A 110 -15.16 -2.87 -5.82
N LYS A 111 -16.25 -3.15 -5.08
CA LYS A 111 -16.71 -2.32 -3.97
C LYS A 111 -17.32 -3.23 -2.90
N ILE A 112 -16.91 -3.04 -1.66
CA ILE A 112 -17.58 -3.62 -0.48
C ILE A 112 -18.33 -2.48 0.17
N GLU A 113 -19.65 -2.44 -0.05
CA GLU A 113 -20.50 -1.35 0.38
C GLU A 113 -20.58 -1.28 1.92
N ARG A 114 -20.69 -0.07 2.46
CA ARG A 114 -20.76 0.19 3.92
C ARG A 114 -21.70 -0.73 4.71
N GLY A 115 -22.80 -1.16 4.08
CA GLY A 115 -23.78 -2.07 4.67
C GLY A 115 -23.33 -3.53 4.83
N LYS A 116 -22.13 -3.92 4.38
CA LYS A 116 -21.61 -5.31 4.44
C LYS A 116 -20.35 -5.41 5.33
N PRO A 117 -20.41 -5.14 6.64
CA PRO A 117 -19.26 -5.22 7.54
C PRO A 117 -18.80 -6.68 7.73
N PHE A 118 -17.65 -6.85 8.39
CA PHE A 118 -17.06 -8.15 8.75
C PHE A 118 -16.70 -9.05 7.54
N VAL A 119 -16.26 -8.45 6.43
CA VAL A 119 -15.72 -9.18 5.28
C VAL A 119 -14.21 -9.35 5.41
N THR A 120 -13.70 -10.54 5.14
CA THR A 120 -12.26 -10.82 5.02
C THR A 120 -11.92 -11.30 3.63
N PHE A 121 -10.90 -10.74 2.99
CA PHE A 121 -10.26 -11.32 1.81
C PHE A 121 -9.00 -12.09 2.23
N LEU A 122 -8.94 -13.38 1.92
CA LEU A 122 -7.85 -14.26 2.32
C LEU A 122 -7.24 -14.94 1.08
N GLY A 123 -5.96 -14.69 0.83
CA GLY A 123 -5.13 -15.42 -0.14
C GLY A 123 -4.09 -16.32 0.53
N SER A 124 -3.33 -17.05 -0.29
CA SER A 124 -2.18 -17.85 0.17
C SER A 124 -0.89 -17.03 0.11
N PRO A 125 -0.02 -17.04 1.15
CA PRO A 125 1.16 -16.17 1.21
C PRO A 125 2.17 -16.43 0.08
N GLY A 126 2.36 -17.69 -0.32
CA GLY A 126 3.25 -18.07 -1.42
C GLY A 126 2.64 -17.96 -2.82
N ASN A 127 1.36 -17.61 -2.94
CA ASN A 127 0.66 -17.51 -4.23
C ASN A 127 -0.56 -16.57 -4.09
N MET A 128 -0.29 -15.27 -3.94
CA MET A 128 -1.32 -14.27 -3.64
C MET A 128 -2.21 -13.99 -4.86
N PRO A 129 -3.54 -13.88 -4.70
CA PRO A 129 -4.41 -13.29 -5.71
C PRO A 129 -4.01 -11.83 -5.99
N THR A 130 -4.10 -11.43 -7.26
CA THR A 130 -4.01 -10.03 -7.66
C THR A 130 -5.39 -9.51 -8.05
N LEU A 131 -5.85 -8.47 -7.40
CA LEU A 131 -7.05 -7.72 -7.73
C LEU A 131 -6.61 -6.51 -8.55
N SER A 132 -7.07 -6.37 -9.80
CA SER A 132 -6.61 -5.30 -10.69
C SER A 132 -7.70 -4.60 -11.49
N PHE A 133 -7.52 -3.30 -11.70
CA PHE A 133 -8.34 -2.47 -12.59
C PHE A 133 -7.53 -1.24 -13.03
N ASP A 134 -7.87 -0.64 -14.17
CA ASP A 134 -7.14 0.48 -14.82
C ASP A 134 -7.83 1.84 -14.60
N GLY A 135 -8.57 1.99 -13.50
CA GLY A 135 -9.35 3.18 -13.20
C GLY A 135 -8.47 4.41 -12.98
N THR A 136 -8.77 5.51 -13.68
CA THR A 136 -8.09 6.81 -13.53
C THR A 136 -9.05 7.91 -13.10
N ALA A 137 -8.52 8.95 -12.45
CA ALA A 137 -9.29 10.11 -12.02
C ALA A 137 -9.94 10.89 -13.18
N ARG A 138 -9.38 10.81 -14.39
CA ARG A 138 -9.98 11.39 -15.60
C ARG A 138 -11.37 10.82 -15.92
N LYS A 139 -11.61 9.54 -15.57
CA LYS A 139 -12.89 8.85 -15.83
C LYS A 139 -13.78 8.76 -14.59
N TYR A 140 -13.18 8.64 -13.39
CA TYR A 140 -13.91 8.34 -12.16
C TYR A 140 -13.80 9.44 -11.08
N GLY A 141 -12.85 10.37 -11.19
CA GLY A 141 -12.32 11.12 -10.06
C GLY A 141 -11.41 10.25 -9.18
N THR A 142 -10.47 10.87 -8.45
CA THR A 142 -9.42 10.14 -7.70
C THR A 142 -9.97 9.04 -6.81
N VAL A 143 -10.86 9.35 -5.88
CA VAL A 143 -11.38 8.38 -4.89
C VAL A 143 -12.16 7.22 -5.50
N TYR A 144 -12.86 7.42 -6.62
CA TYR A 144 -13.60 6.35 -7.30
C TYR A 144 -12.80 5.65 -8.39
N SER A 145 -11.57 6.09 -8.69
CA SER A 145 -10.65 5.37 -9.59
C SER A 145 -10.20 4.01 -9.04
N ALA A 146 -10.40 3.80 -7.73
CA ALA A 146 -9.95 2.62 -6.98
C ALA A 146 -10.35 1.28 -7.61
N THR A 147 -9.37 0.36 -7.69
CA THR A 147 -9.62 -1.05 -8.05
C THR A 147 -10.55 -1.71 -7.03
N LEU A 148 -10.31 -1.51 -5.74
CA LEU A 148 -11.25 -1.86 -4.66
C LEU A 148 -11.62 -0.62 -3.82
N GLU A 149 -12.91 -0.42 -3.60
CA GLU A 149 -13.46 0.50 -2.60
C GLU A 149 -13.96 -0.30 -1.38
N ALA A 150 -13.20 -0.30 -0.28
CA ALA A 150 -13.60 -0.90 0.99
C ALA A 150 -14.28 0.15 1.88
N GLU A 151 -15.60 0.26 1.83
CA GLU A 151 -16.38 1.22 2.63
C GLU A 151 -16.98 0.63 3.92
N ALA A 152 -16.89 -0.69 4.07
CA ALA A 152 -17.45 -1.44 5.18
C ALA A 152 -16.48 -1.57 6.36
N ASP A 153 -17.02 -1.40 7.56
CA ASP A 153 -16.25 -1.53 8.80
C ASP A 153 -15.81 -3.00 9.02
N TYR A 154 -14.69 -3.18 9.73
CA TYR A 154 -14.07 -4.49 9.99
C TYR A 154 -13.65 -5.28 8.74
N PHE A 155 -13.32 -4.58 7.65
CA PHE A 155 -12.71 -5.21 6.49
C PHE A 155 -11.30 -5.70 6.82
N VAL A 156 -11.00 -6.96 6.50
CA VAL A 156 -9.65 -7.52 6.68
C VAL A 156 -9.13 -8.05 5.35
N ALA A 157 -7.85 -7.85 5.05
CA ALA A 157 -7.18 -8.52 3.95
C ALA A 157 -5.89 -9.20 4.44
N ALA A 158 -5.65 -10.44 4.01
CA ALA A 158 -4.43 -11.16 4.29
C ALA A 158 -3.91 -11.87 3.04
N ASN A 159 -2.63 -11.64 2.70
CA ASN A 159 -1.96 -12.20 1.52
C ASN A 159 -2.67 -11.85 0.18
N VAL A 160 -3.01 -10.58 -0.02
CA VAL A 160 -3.69 -10.09 -1.24
C VAL A 160 -2.88 -8.97 -1.89
N ILE A 161 -2.83 -8.97 -3.22
CA ILE A 161 -2.25 -7.89 -4.01
C ILE A 161 -3.38 -7.02 -4.57
N PHE A 162 -3.38 -5.72 -4.25
CA PHE A 162 -4.24 -4.71 -4.85
C PHE A 162 -3.40 -3.90 -5.86
N LYS A 163 -3.81 -3.87 -7.13
CA LYS A 163 -3.01 -3.29 -8.22
C LYS A 163 -3.87 -2.38 -9.11
N ASN A 164 -3.60 -1.08 -9.13
CA ASN A 164 -4.08 -0.28 -10.27
C ASN A 164 -3.14 -0.51 -11.47
N SER A 165 -3.69 -0.88 -12.61
CA SER A 165 -2.94 -1.20 -13.84
C SER A 165 -2.90 -0.04 -14.86
N ALA A 166 -3.42 1.14 -14.51
CA ALA A 166 -3.25 2.33 -15.33
C ALA A 166 -1.76 2.64 -15.56
N PRO A 167 -1.39 3.15 -16.75
CA PRO A 167 0.01 3.47 -17.06
C PRO A 167 0.53 4.57 -16.13
N MET A 168 1.85 4.57 -15.90
CA MET A 168 2.50 5.63 -15.12
C MET A 168 2.17 7.02 -15.70
N PRO A 169 1.72 7.98 -14.86
CA PRO A 169 1.45 9.35 -15.31
C PRO A 169 2.64 9.96 -16.05
N LYS A 170 2.37 10.67 -17.15
CA LYS A 170 3.41 11.42 -17.89
C LYS A 170 3.39 12.91 -17.58
N GLY A 171 2.48 13.38 -16.72
CA GLY A 171 2.26 14.81 -16.46
C GLY A 171 1.62 15.56 -17.64
N GLN A 172 1.21 14.84 -18.68
CA GLN A 172 0.70 15.39 -19.94
C GLN A 172 -0.83 15.53 -19.93
N LEU A 173 -1.51 14.79 -19.06
CA LEU A 173 -2.98 14.72 -19.01
C LEU A 173 -3.50 15.14 -17.63
N LYS A 174 -4.69 15.74 -17.60
CA LYS A 174 -5.40 15.96 -16.33
C LYS A 174 -6.10 14.67 -15.92
N GLY A 175 -5.99 14.31 -14.63
CA GLY A 175 -6.68 13.15 -14.06
C GLY A 175 -5.91 11.82 -14.16
N GLU A 176 -4.57 11.84 -14.18
CA GLU A 176 -3.74 10.63 -14.24
C GLU A 176 -3.63 9.86 -12.89
N GLN A 177 -4.21 10.37 -11.80
CA GLN A 177 -4.26 9.67 -10.51
C GLN A 177 -4.99 8.32 -10.63
N ALA A 178 -4.48 7.26 -10.01
CA ALA A 178 -4.95 5.89 -10.23
C ALA A 178 -4.83 5.02 -8.97
N VAL A 179 -5.92 4.97 -8.18
CA VAL A 179 -5.95 4.33 -6.86
C VAL A 179 -6.01 2.80 -7.00
N ALA A 180 -5.20 2.06 -6.23
CA ALA A 180 -5.28 0.61 -6.11
C ALA A 180 -6.32 0.20 -5.06
N LEU A 181 -6.25 0.79 -3.86
CA LEU A 181 -7.23 0.56 -2.80
C LEU A 181 -7.69 1.88 -2.19
N ARG A 182 -9.00 2.02 -1.97
CA ARG A 182 -9.59 3.04 -1.09
C ARG A 182 -10.21 2.39 0.14
N ILE A 183 -9.93 2.93 1.32
CA ILE A 183 -10.41 2.43 2.61
C ILE A 183 -11.17 3.55 3.33
N ALA A 184 -12.48 3.36 3.50
CA ALA A 184 -13.40 4.33 4.12
C ALA A 184 -14.34 3.68 5.16
N GLY A 185 -14.02 2.45 5.58
CA GLY A 185 -14.68 1.68 6.62
C GLY A 185 -13.75 1.50 7.83
N ASP A 186 -14.27 1.71 9.02
CA ASP A 186 -13.50 1.78 10.27
C ASP A 186 -12.99 0.41 10.75
N LYS A 187 -11.91 0.39 11.53
CA LYS A 187 -11.32 -0.82 12.13
C LYS A 187 -10.86 -1.86 11.09
N SER A 188 -10.37 -1.41 9.94
CA SER A 188 -9.86 -2.29 8.87
C SER A 188 -8.40 -2.73 9.11
N ALA A 189 -8.02 -3.92 8.66
CA ALA A 189 -6.67 -4.46 8.90
C ALA A 189 -6.10 -5.25 7.71
N PHE A 190 -4.80 -5.04 7.44
CA PHE A 190 -4.09 -5.59 6.28
C PHE A 190 -2.83 -6.31 6.74
N TYR A 191 -2.65 -7.56 6.32
CA TYR A 191 -1.55 -8.43 6.73
C TYR A 191 -0.85 -9.02 5.52
N ASN A 192 0.46 -8.80 5.38
CA ASN A 192 1.25 -9.32 4.26
C ASN A 192 0.57 -9.02 2.88
N CYS A 193 0.00 -7.82 2.74
CA CYS A 193 -0.67 -7.37 1.52
C CYS A 193 0.26 -6.48 0.69
N ARG A 194 0.02 -6.43 -0.62
CA ARG A 194 0.77 -5.58 -1.55
C ARG A 194 -0.15 -4.55 -2.19
N PHE A 195 0.30 -3.31 -2.30
CA PHE A 195 -0.45 -2.19 -2.85
C PHE A 195 0.39 -1.57 -3.97
N LEU A 196 -0.04 -1.78 -5.21
CA LEU A 196 0.76 -1.58 -6.42
C LEU A 196 0.09 -0.53 -7.32
N GLY A 197 0.83 0.51 -7.70
CA GLY A 197 0.32 1.65 -8.45
C GLY A 197 1.39 2.72 -8.63
N PHE A 198 1.01 3.90 -9.11
CA PHE A 198 1.92 5.02 -9.35
C PHE A 198 1.53 6.23 -8.50
N GLN A 199 0.73 7.14 -9.05
CA GLN A 199 0.18 8.27 -8.32
C GLN A 199 -1.09 7.84 -7.58
N ASP A 200 -1.19 8.23 -6.29
CA ASP A 200 -2.34 8.00 -5.41
C ASP A 200 -2.64 6.49 -5.14
N THR A 201 -1.63 5.60 -5.10
CA THR A 201 -1.81 4.14 -4.96
C THR A 201 -2.76 3.72 -3.83
N LEU A 202 -2.60 4.26 -2.61
CA LEU A 202 -3.40 3.92 -1.43
C LEU A 202 -4.16 5.14 -0.92
N CYS A 203 -5.48 5.13 -1.10
CA CYS A 203 -6.40 6.10 -0.52
C CYS A 203 -6.85 5.63 0.88
N ASP A 204 -6.04 5.95 1.88
CA ASP A 204 -6.32 5.79 3.31
C ASP A 204 -7.28 6.92 3.77
N ASP A 205 -8.49 6.90 3.20
CA ASP A 205 -9.49 7.99 3.19
C ASP A 205 -9.92 8.38 4.61
N LYS A 206 -10.49 7.44 5.37
CA LYS A 206 -10.95 7.65 6.75
C LYS A 206 -11.18 6.34 7.49
N GLY A 207 -11.06 6.39 8.82
CA GLY A 207 -11.21 5.23 9.71
C GLY A 207 -9.92 4.90 10.43
N ARG A 208 -9.97 3.89 11.31
CA ARG A 208 -8.82 3.35 12.05
C ARG A 208 -8.26 2.12 11.35
N HIS A 209 -7.00 2.15 10.91
CA HIS A 209 -6.44 1.08 10.09
C HIS A 209 -5.11 0.52 10.61
N LEU A 210 -4.88 -0.78 10.42
CA LEU A 210 -3.58 -1.43 10.61
C LEU A 210 -3.06 -1.96 9.28
N PHE A 211 -1.79 -1.71 8.97
CA PHE A 211 -1.03 -2.38 7.92
C PHE A 211 0.18 -3.07 8.55
N LYS A 212 0.19 -4.41 8.61
CA LYS A 212 1.30 -5.20 9.17
C LYS A 212 2.00 -5.98 8.06
N ASP A 213 3.34 -5.93 8.06
CA ASP A 213 4.20 -6.70 7.14
C ASP A 213 3.87 -6.45 5.65
N CYS A 214 3.32 -5.29 5.31
CA CYS A 214 2.82 -4.98 3.97
C CYS A 214 3.92 -4.42 3.05
N TYR A 215 3.61 -4.33 1.75
CA TYR A 215 4.42 -3.66 0.73
C TYR A 215 3.57 -2.63 -0.02
N ILE A 216 4.00 -1.37 -0.05
CA ILE A 216 3.32 -0.29 -0.78
C ILE A 216 4.32 0.36 -1.73
N GLU A 217 3.96 0.51 -3.01
CA GLU A 217 4.78 1.22 -4.00
C GLU A 217 4.02 2.38 -4.67
N GLY A 218 4.78 3.35 -5.18
CA GLY A 218 4.25 4.42 -6.00
C GLY A 218 5.22 5.58 -6.23
N THR A 219 4.67 6.70 -6.69
CA THR A 219 5.40 7.90 -7.11
C THR A 219 4.93 9.13 -6.31
N VAL A 220 3.84 9.76 -6.73
CA VAL A 220 3.27 10.97 -6.11
C VAL A 220 2.14 10.57 -5.17
N ASP A 221 2.17 11.11 -3.95
CA ASP A 221 1.13 10.98 -2.92
C ASP A 221 0.63 9.54 -2.70
N PHE A 222 1.51 8.54 -2.83
CA PHE A 222 1.06 7.15 -2.97
C PHE A 222 0.44 6.54 -1.70
N ILE A 223 0.51 7.23 -0.56
CA ILE A 223 -0.35 7.04 0.62
C ILE A 223 -0.99 8.38 0.98
N PHE A 224 -2.29 8.53 0.78
CA PHE A 224 -3.00 9.79 1.01
C PHE A 224 -4.38 9.60 1.65
N GLY A 225 -4.89 10.64 2.33
CA GLY A 225 -6.19 10.63 3.01
C GLY A 225 -6.13 11.08 4.47
N SER A 226 -7.22 10.89 5.20
CA SER A 226 -7.40 11.27 6.62
C SER A 226 -7.67 10.06 7.52
N GLY A 227 -7.13 8.88 7.19
CA GLY A 227 -7.09 7.74 8.10
C GLY A 227 -6.35 8.02 9.41
N LYS A 228 -6.65 7.23 10.45
CA LYS A 228 -5.91 7.11 11.71
C LYS A 228 -5.22 5.75 11.71
N SER A 229 -4.01 5.69 11.17
CA SER A 229 -3.47 4.43 10.64
C SER A 229 -2.07 4.12 11.16
N LEU A 230 -1.87 2.86 11.56
CA LEU A 230 -0.58 2.31 11.98
C LEU A 230 -0.04 1.39 10.88
N TYR A 231 1.12 1.76 10.34
CA TYR A 231 1.90 0.98 9.39
C TYR A 231 3.08 0.36 10.17
N LEU A 232 3.07 -0.96 10.32
CA LEU A 232 3.97 -1.72 11.18
C LEU A 232 4.78 -2.72 10.35
N GLY A 233 6.12 -2.64 10.40
CA GLY A 233 6.98 -3.54 9.63
C GLY A 233 6.80 -3.45 8.10
N THR A 234 6.20 -2.37 7.61
CA THR A 234 5.78 -2.23 6.21
C THR A 234 6.91 -1.66 5.35
N LYS A 235 7.08 -2.21 4.14
CA LYS A 235 8.00 -1.67 3.13
C LYS A 235 7.28 -0.63 2.27
N LEU A 236 7.93 0.51 2.09
CA LEU A 236 7.50 1.66 1.29
C LEU A 236 8.52 1.83 0.16
N HIS A 237 8.11 1.59 -1.08
CA HIS A 237 8.99 1.51 -2.24
C HIS A 237 8.70 2.61 -3.26
N VAL A 238 9.63 3.55 -3.42
CA VAL A 238 9.51 4.64 -4.40
C VAL A 238 9.97 4.15 -5.77
N ILE A 239 9.06 4.09 -6.74
CA ILE A 239 9.35 3.61 -8.11
C ILE A 239 9.56 4.73 -9.13
N GLY A 240 9.44 5.99 -8.73
CA GLY A 240 9.69 7.14 -9.61
C GLY A 240 11.14 7.64 -9.51
N ASP A 241 11.87 7.66 -10.63
CA ASP A 241 13.22 8.23 -10.69
C ASP A 241 13.24 9.75 -10.97
N GLU A 242 12.09 10.38 -11.23
CA GLU A 242 12.03 11.84 -11.31
C GLU A 242 12.05 12.50 -9.91
N LYS A 243 12.12 13.83 -9.85
CA LYS A 243 11.91 14.58 -8.60
C LYS A 243 10.42 14.78 -8.36
N GLY A 244 10.03 14.96 -7.09
CA GLY A 244 8.65 15.26 -6.73
C GLY A 244 7.80 14.05 -6.38
N ASN A 245 8.43 12.91 -6.07
CA ASN A 245 7.73 11.79 -5.42
C ASN A 245 7.42 12.15 -3.96
N PHE A 246 6.28 11.67 -3.46
CA PHE A 246 5.84 11.87 -2.09
C PHE A 246 5.27 10.57 -1.54
N ILE A 247 5.85 10.08 -0.45
CA ILE A 247 5.37 8.85 0.20
C ILE A 247 4.01 9.10 0.85
N THR A 248 3.82 10.26 1.49
CA THR A 248 2.56 10.61 2.15
C THR A 248 1.98 11.96 1.78
N ALA A 249 0.66 12.03 1.69
CA ALA A 249 -0.12 13.26 1.57
C ALA A 249 -1.32 13.22 2.54
N GLN A 250 -1.05 13.52 3.81
CA GLN A 250 -2.03 13.35 4.89
C GLN A 250 -2.98 14.57 4.98
N ALA A 251 -4.28 14.30 5.14
CA ALA A 251 -5.36 15.24 4.89
C ALA A 251 -6.00 15.86 6.16
N ARG A 252 -5.35 15.75 7.33
CA ARG A 252 -5.86 16.36 8.57
C ARG A 252 -5.86 17.89 8.44
N ASN A 253 -7.00 18.49 8.76
CA ASN A 253 -7.26 19.91 8.50
C ASN A 253 -7.42 20.77 9.77
N ASN A 254 -7.87 20.20 10.89
CA ASN A 254 -8.03 20.95 12.15
C ASN A 254 -7.50 20.15 13.36
N GLU A 255 -7.50 20.77 14.55
CA GLU A 255 -6.97 20.12 15.76
C GLU A 255 -7.87 19.01 16.31
N ALA A 256 -9.20 19.18 16.20
CA ALA A 256 -10.20 18.24 16.71
C ALA A 256 -10.23 16.90 15.95
N GLU A 257 -9.81 16.88 14.69
CA GLU A 257 -9.59 15.65 13.93
C GLU A 257 -8.50 14.78 14.57
N ASN A 258 -8.86 13.64 15.14
CA ASN A 258 -7.92 12.68 15.69
C ASN A 258 -7.38 11.69 14.63
N THR A 259 -6.97 12.19 13.47
CA THR A 259 -6.47 11.40 12.33
C THR A 259 -4.95 11.55 12.16
N GLY A 260 -4.30 10.69 11.38
CA GLY A 260 -2.85 10.73 11.17
C GLY A 260 -2.25 9.36 10.84
N PHE A 261 -1.07 9.37 10.23
CA PHE A 261 -0.34 8.16 9.86
C PHE A 261 0.88 7.97 10.79
N SER A 262 1.02 6.78 11.37
CA SER A 262 2.21 6.38 12.12
C SER A 262 2.88 5.20 11.42
N PHE A 263 4.16 5.35 11.11
CA PHE A 263 5.00 4.33 10.47
C PHE A 263 6.04 3.86 11.47
N VAL A 264 6.01 2.59 11.84
CA VAL A 264 6.85 2.02 12.89
C VAL A 264 7.57 0.77 12.38
N HIS A 265 8.89 0.70 12.56
CA HIS A 265 9.75 -0.35 11.99
C HIS A 265 9.61 -0.54 10.48
N CYS A 266 9.24 0.53 9.77
CA CYS A 266 9.08 0.49 8.31
C CYS A 266 10.45 0.58 7.60
N LYS A 267 10.46 0.26 6.30
CA LYS A 267 11.61 0.48 5.41
C LYS A 267 11.22 1.37 4.24
N VAL A 268 11.94 2.47 4.06
CA VAL A 268 11.84 3.35 2.88
C VAL A 268 13.01 3.08 1.94
N ASP A 269 12.73 2.44 0.81
CA ASP A 269 13.68 2.27 -0.30
C ASP A 269 13.04 2.63 -1.65
N GLY A 270 13.80 2.56 -2.74
CA GLY A 270 13.33 3.01 -4.04
C GLY A 270 14.45 3.23 -5.04
N ILE A 271 14.06 3.73 -6.21
CA ILE A 271 14.95 4.00 -7.35
C ILE A 271 15.64 5.36 -7.18
N GLY A 272 16.94 5.40 -7.48
CA GLY A 272 17.73 6.62 -7.46
C GLY A 272 18.01 7.19 -6.05
N THR A 273 18.50 8.43 -6.03
CA THR A 273 18.96 9.13 -4.83
C THR A 273 18.29 10.51 -4.75
N LYS A 274 17.76 10.85 -3.56
CA LYS A 274 17.05 12.12 -3.26
C LYS A 274 15.82 12.39 -4.15
N LYS A 275 15.08 11.34 -4.54
CA LYS A 275 13.93 11.40 -5.46
C LYS A 275 12.59 11.62 -4.76
N ALA A 276 12.48 11.30 -3.47
CA ALA A 276 11.21 11.31 -2.74
C ALA A 276 11.25 12.08 -1.41
N TYR A 277 10.14 12.73 -1.06
CA TYR A 277 9.88 13.24 0.28
C TYR A 277 9.08 12.20 1.11
N LEU A 278 9.31 12.15 2.41
CA LEU A 278 8.52 11.39 3.39
C LEU A 278 7.05 11.81 3.39
N GLY A 279 6.78 13.08 3.08
CA GLY A 279 5.44 13.54 2.79
C GLY A 279 5.32 15.02 2.46
N ARG A 280 4.11 15.41 2.05
CA ARG A 280 3.70 16.80 1.89
C ARG A 280 2.43 17.17 2.63
N ALA A 281 2.31 18.44 2.98
CA ALA A 281 1.14 18.99 3.65
C ALA A 281 -0.03 19.18 2.66
N TRP A 282 -0.83 18.13 2.44
CA TRP A 282 -2.01 18.25 1.56
C TRP A 282 -3.04 19.24 2.13
N GLN A 283 -3.37 19.10 3.41
CA GLN A 283 -4.26 19.99 4.16
C GLN A 283 -3.51 20.82 5.22
N GLN A 284 -4.22 21.60 6.03
CA GLN A 284 -3.62 22.60 6.93
C GLN A 284 -2.85 22.03 8.13
N ARG A 285 -3.20 20.83 8.63
CA ARG A 285 -2.68 20.28 9.90
C ARG A 285 -2.26 18.80 9.80
N PRO A 286 -1.49 18.42 8.75
CA PRO A 286 -1.16 17.04 8.45
C PRO A 286 -0.42 16.40 9.64
N ARG A 287 -0.67 15.13 9.89
CA ARG A 287 -0.05 14.38 10.99
C ARG A 287 0.54 13.08 10.49
N VAL A 288 1.87 13.03 10.38
CA VAL A 288 2.65 11.88 9.90
C VAL A 288 3.86 11.70 10.80
N VAL A 289 4.07 10.49 11.32
CA VAL A 289 5.20 10.17 12.20
C VAL A 289 5.92 8.92 11.69
N PHE A 290 7.25 9.00 11.53
CA PHE A 290 8.12 7.85 11.28
C PHE A 290 8.92 7.52 12.54
N SER A 291 8.82 6.28 13.01
CA SER A 291 9.51 5.76 14.20
C SER A 291 10.29 4.49 13.86
N TYR A 292 11.53 4.37 14.35
CA TYR A 292 12.39 3.20 14.11
C TYR A 292 12.54 2.80 12.63
N THR A 293 12.30 3.74 11.70
CA THR A 293 12.21 3.46 10.27
C THR A 293 13.59 3.55 9.62
N THR A 294 13.91 2.57 8.78
CA THR A 294 15.15 2.57 7.98
C THR A 294 14.92 3.30 6.67
N MET A 295 15.74 4.31 6.36
CA MET A 295 15.59 5.18 5.18
C MET A 295 16.84 5.11 4.30
N SER A 296 16.67 4.66 3.06
CA SER A 296 17.75 4.62 2.04
C SER A 296 18.03 6.01 1.44
N SER A 297 19.00 6.09 0.53
CA SER A 297 19.37 7.35 -0.15
C SER A 297 18.27 7.96 -1.03
N VAL A 298 17.16 7.25 -1.29
CA VAL A 298 16.03 7.77 -2.09
C VAL A 298 15.35 8.99 -1.44
N VAL A 299 15.43 9.11 -0.11
CA VAL A 299 14.84 10.22 0.64
C VAL A 299 15.61 11.52 0.38
N ASN A 300 14.89 12.56 -0.04
CA ASN A 300 15.40 13.92 -0.19
C ASN A 300 15.86 14.44 1.19
N PRO A 301 17.03 15.11 1.33
CA PRO A 301 17.52 15.58 2.63
C PRO A 301 16.56 16.50 3.38
N GLU A 302 15.76 17.31 2.65
CA GLU A 302 14.68 18.13 3.21
C GLU A 302 13.64 17.28 3.97
N GLY A 303 13.43 16.03 3.55
CA GLY A 303 12.53 15.05 4.15
C GLY A 303 11.05 15.34 3.91
N TRP A 304 10.62 16.59 4.10
CA TRP A 304 9.22 17.00 4.12
C TRP A 304 8.98 18.25 3.28
N SER A 305 7.77 18.37 2.74
CA SER A 305 7.33 19.57 2.03
C SER A 305 6.09 20.17 2.69
N ASN A 306 6.08 21.49 2.86
CA ASN A 306 4.86 22.21 3.22
C ASN A 306 3.93 22.46 2.01
N ASN A 307 4.25 21.91 0.83
CA ASN A 307 3.47 22.03 -0.40
C ASN A 307 3.32 23.49 -0.89
N LEU A 308 4.38 24.30 -0.74
CA LEU A 308 4.40 25.75 -1.05
C LEU A 308 3.51 26.60 -0.13
N HIS A 309 3.25 26.12 1.08
CA HIS A 309 2.46 26.80 2.10
C HIS A 309 3.26 26.95 3.42
N PRO A 310 4.15 27.95 3.54
CA PRO A 310 5.01 28.14 4.71
C PRO A 310 4.27 28.29 6.04
N GLU A 311 3.01 28.72 6.01
CA GLU A 311 2.16 28.80 7.20
C GLU A 311 1.92 27.43 7.85
N ARG A 312 2.00 26.34 7.06
CA ARG A 312 1.78 24.96 7.53
C ARG A 312 2.97 24.41 8.32
N ASP A 313 4.15 25.03 8.27
CA ASP A 313 5.32 24.62 9.06
C ASP A 313 5.02 24.62 10.58
N GLN A 314 4.16 25.56 11.02
CA GLN A 314 3.78 25.71 12.41
C GLN A 314 2.78 24.64 12.86
N THR A 315 1.85 24.27 11.98
CA THR A 315 0.67 23.46 12.29
C THR A 315 0.77 21.98 11.90
N ALA A 316 1.67 21.63 10.97
CA ALA A 316 1.99 20.26 10.63
C ALA A 316 2.68 19.53 11.79
N LEU A 317 2.38 18.24 11.95
CA LEU A 317 3.17 17.32 12.75
C LEU A 317 3.84 16.32 11.80
N PHE A 318 5.03 16.70 11.32
CA PHE A 318 5.94 15.84 10.58
C PHE A 318 7.02 15.33 11.53
N GLY A 319 6.75 14.18 12.14
CA GLY A 319 7.56 13.59 13.20
C GLY A 319 8.56 12.56 12.69
N GLU A 320 9.79 12.61 13.20
CA GLU A 320 10.78 11.54 13.06
C GLU A 320 11.29 11.16 14.45
N TYR A 321 11.43 9.86 14.72
CA TYR A 321 11.95 9.33 15.98
C TYR A 321 12.83 8.10 15.76
N LYS A 322 14.12 8.21 16.11
CA LYS A 322 15.10 7.11 16.01
C LYS A 322 15.08 6.38 14.65
N CYS A 323 14.83 7.12 13.56
CA CYS A 323 15.00 6.64 12.21
C CYS A 323 16.49 6.51 11.89
N ASN A 324 16.86 5.62 10.96
CA ASN A 324 18.25 5.32 10.64
C ASN A 324 18.47 5.12 9.13
N GLY A 325 19.72 4.93 8.71
CA GLY A 325 20.12 4.86 7.30
C GLY A 325 20.39 6.23 6.69
N VAL A 326 20.94 6.24 5.47
CA VAL A 326 21.44 7.45 4.79
C VAL A 326 20.35 8.51 4.59
N GLY A 327 19.11 8.10 4.34
CA GLY A 327 17.96 8.99 4.17
C GLY A 327 17.46 9.64 5.47
N ALA A 328 17.83 9.09 6.64
CA ALA A 328 17.46 9.62 7.95
C ALA A 328 18.42 10.72 8.45
N ASN A 329 19.36 11.20 7.62
CA ASN A 329 20.24 12.31 8.00
C ASN A 329 19.44 13.61 8.19
N LEU A 330 19.51 14.15 9.41
CA LEU A 330 18.72 15.28 9.86
C LEU A 330 19.28 16.66 9.44
N ALA A 331 20.55 16.72 9.01
CA ALA A 331 21.30 17.98 8.87
C ALA A 331 20.71 19.00 7.89
N ALA A 332 19.84 18.57 6.97
CA ALA A 332 19.22 19.41 5.95
C ALA A 332 17.68 19.32 5.95
N ARG A 333 17.07 18.83 7.03
CA ARG A 333 15.60 18.70 7.13
C ARG A 333 14.91 20.06 7.05
N ALA A 334 13.74 20.08 6.39
CA ALA A 334 12.87 21.23 6.33
C ALA A 334 12.42 21.67 7.74
N LYS A 335 12.17 22.97 7.93
CA LYS A 335 11.85 23.58 9.24
C LYS A 335 10.62 22.96 9.93
N ALA A 336 9.70 22.38 9.16
CA ALA A 336 8.52 21.69 9.66
C ALA A 336 8.81 20.31 10.31
N SER A 337 9.99 19.71 10.05
CA SER A 337 10.39 18.41 10.64
C SER A 337 10.61 18.55 12.14
N LYS A 338 10.05 17.61 12.90
CA LYS A 338 10.09 17.57 14.37
C LYS A 338 10.74 16.27 14.80
N GLN A 339 11.93 16.36 15.41
CA GLN A 339 12.55 15.23 16.09
C GLN A 339 11.83 15.02 17.42
N LEU A 340 11.08 13.93 17.52
CA LEU A 340 10.20 13.71 18.67
C LEU A 340 10.99 13.20 19.88
N THR A 341 10.60 13.64 21.07
CA THR A 341 11.06 13.03 22.33
C THR A 341 10.31 11.73 22.62
N PRO A 342 10.82 10.86 23.52
CA PRO A 342 10.10 9.65 23.94
C PRO A 342 8.67 9.90 24.43
N GLY A 343 8.43 11.03 25.13
CA GLY A 343 7.09 11.41 25.57
C GLY A 343 6.17 11.89 24.44
N GLN A 344 6.71 12.59 23.44
CA GLN A 344 5.95 13.06 22.28
C GLN A 344 5.58 11.92 21.31
N VAL A 345 6.46 10.93 21.16
CA VAL A 345 6.24 9.82 20.23
C VAL A 345 5.38 8.70 20.82
N ALA A 346 5.33 8.54 22.15
CA ALA A 346 4.62 7.45 22.83
C ALA A 346 3.19 7.17 22.31
N PRO A 347 2.33 8.19 22.04
CA PRO A 347 0.98 7.95 21.51
C PRO A 347 0.92 7.39 20.08
N PHE A 348 2.02 7.43 19.33
CA PHE A 348 2.11 6.98 17.94
C PHE A 348 2.76 5.59 17.80
N ILE A 349 3.44 5.11 18.84
CA ILE A 349 4.14 3.82 18.86
C ILE A 349 3.43 2.78 19.72
N SER A 350 2.11 2.68 19.65
CA SER A 350 1.33 1.60 20.29
C SER A 350 0.06 1.28 19.50
N LEU A 351 -0.61 0.18 19.82
CA LEU A 351 -1.93 -0.15 19.23
C LEU A 351 -3.01 0.85 19.66
N GLY A 352 -2.85 1.47 20.83
CA GLY A 352 -3.66 2.59 21.29
C GLY A 352 -3.55 3.85 20.44
N PHE A 353 -2.59 3.95 19.50
CA PHE A 353 -2.66 4.99 18.48
C PHE A 353 -3.93 4.84 17.64
N ILE A 354 -4.27 3.62 17.23
CA ILE A 354 -5.42 3.37 16.36
C ILE A 354 -6.69 3.03 17.14
N GLU A 355 -6.62 2.53 18.39
CA GLU A 355 -7.80 2.14 19.19
C GLU A 355 -8.70 1.16 18.41
N ALA A 356 -8.08 0.27 17.63
CA ALA A 356 -8.78 -0.71 16.80
C ALA A 356 -8.82 -2.06 17.51
N PRO A 357 -9.99 -2.70 17.68
CA PRO A 357 -10.08 -4.08 18.17
C PRO A 357 -9.62 -5.02 17.05
N LEU A 358 -8.30 -5.16 16.92
CA LEU A 358 -7.66 -5.97 15.88
C LEU A 358 -8.03 -7.43 16.01
N ILE A 359 -8.31 -8.09 14.89
CA ILE A 359 -8.44 -9.55 14.80
C ILE A 359 -7.08 -10.08 14.41
N ASP A 360 -6.59 -11.12 15.09
CA ASP A 360 -5.31 -11.70 14.71
C ASP A 360 -5.46 -12.51 13.41
N ALA A 361 -4.67 -12.16 12.39
CA ALA A 361 -4.61 -12.95 11.16
C ALA A 361 -4.08 -14.37 11.40
N THR A 362 -3.38 -14.65 12.51
CA THR A 362 -2.99 -16.03 12.86
C THR A 362 -4.19 -16.93 13.18
N THR A 363 -5.35 -16.38 13.60
CA THR A 363 -6.58 -17.19 13.72
C THR A 363 -7.29 -17.45 12.37
N MET A 364 -6.82 -16.81 11.29
CA MET A 364 -7.29 -17.04 9.92
C MET A 364 -6.28 -17.84 9.07
N ASN A 365 -5.11 -18.15 9.61
CA ASN A 365 -4.08 -18.94 8.97
C ASN A 365 -3.31 -19.75 10.03
N GLU A 366 -3.61 -21.04 10.16
CA GLU A 366 -2.83 -21.98 10.99
C GLU A 366 -1.33 -21.96 10.61
N HIS A 367 -1.02 -21.60 9.35
CA HIS A 367 0.33 -21.45 8.81
C HIS A 367 1.13 -20.24 9.33
N TYR A 368 0.53 -19.22 9.95
CA TYR A 368 1.31 -18.08 10.46
C TYR A 368 2.16 -18.43 11.70
N ARG A 369 1.95 -19.61 12.30
CA ARG A 369 2.69 -20.09 13.49
C ARG A 369 4.10 -20.64 13.20
N HIS A 370 4.47 -20.91 11.95
CA HIS A 370 5.75 -21.57 11.61
C HIS A 370 6.60 -20.87 10.54
N GLY A 371 6.28 -19.62 10.18
CA GLY A 371 7.09 -18.79 9.27
C GLY A 371 8.24 -18.06 9.98
N GLY A 372 9.32 -18.75 10.31
CA GLY A 372 10.58 -18.10 10.72
C GLY A 372 11.17 -17.29 9.56
N ASN A 373 11.66 -16.07 9.84
CA ASN A 373 12.23 -15.12 8.88
C ASN A 373 11.53 -15.08 7.51
N VAL A 374 10.48 -14.25 7.42
CA VAL A 374 9.99 -13.78 6.12
C VAL A 374 11.12 -12.98 5.45
N GLY A 375 11.88 -13.65 4.58
CA GLY A 375 12.93 -13.02 3.79
C GLY A 375 12.32 -11.88 2.98
N LEU A 376 12.95 -10.70 3.06
CA LEU A 376 12.53 -9.52 2.30
C LEU A 376 12.47 -9.90 0.81
N TYR A 377 11.27 -9.90 0.24
CA TYR A 377 11.05 -10.18 -1.18
C TYR A 377 11.76 -9.10 -2.02
N ASN A 378 12.72 -9.49 -2.86
CA ASN A 378 13.38 -8.58 -3.79
C ASN A 378 12.42 -8.21 -4.93
N GLY A 379 11.77 -7.05 -4.79
CA GLY A 379 10.82 -6.50 -5.77
C GLY A 379 11.41 -6.12 -7.13
N GLU A 380 12.74 -6.20 -7.31
CA GLU A 380 13.44 -5.88 -8.56
C GLU A 380 12.87 -6.64 -9.77
N LYS A 381 12.48 -7.92 -9.59
CA LYS A 381 11.91 -8.74 -10.68
C LYS A 381 10.53 -8.28 -11.14
N ASP A 382 9.71 -7.73 -10.25
CA ASP A 382 8.36 -7.26 -10.60
C ASP A 382 8.44 -5.94 -11.40
N VAL A 383 9.39 -5.06 -11.05
CA VAL A 383 9.64 -3.79 -11.74
C VAL A 383 10.18 -4.05 -13.16
N GLU A 384 11.21 -4.90 -13.31
CA GLU A 384 11.80 -5.22 -14.62
C GLU A 384 10.80 -5.89 -15.58
N THR A 385 9.81 -6.62 -15.04
CA THR A 385 8.72 -7.20 -15.83
C THR A 385 7.75 -6.12 -16.32
N ARG A 386 7.43 -5.12 -15.48
CA ARG A 386 6.56 -4.00 -15.86
C ARG A 386 7.20 -2.98 -16.80
N GLU A 387 8.51 -2.77 -16.73
CA GLU A 387 9.22 -2.00 -17.75
C GLU A 387 9.05 -2.63 -19.14
N LYS A 388 9.15 -3.98 -19.23
CA LYS A 388 8.96 -4.73 -20.47
C LYS A 388 7.51 -4.67 -20.97
N GLU A 389 6.51 -4.83 -20.08
CA GLU A 389 5.09 -4.69 -20.44
C GLU A 389 4.73 -3.24 -20.87
N GLY A 390 5.28 -2.23 -20.19
CA GLY A 390 5.11 -0.81 -20.54
C GLY A 390 5.78 -0.43 -21.85
N LEU A 391 6.94 -1.01 -22.16
CA LEU A 391 7.60 -0.91 -23.47
C LEU A 391 6.78 -1.58 -24.59
N GLN A 392 6.13 -2.72 -24.29
CA GLN A 392 5.37 -3.49 -25.27
C GLN A 392 4.10 -2.76 -25.75
N TYR A 393 3.46 -1.95 -24.90
CA TYR A 393 2.39 -1.02 -25.31
C TYR A 393 2.91 0.33 -25.87
N GLY A 394 4.21 0.61 -25.75
CA GLY A 394 4.83 1.85 -26.20
C GLY A 394 5.45 1.83 -27.60
N ARG A 395 5.70 0.66 -28.19
CA ARG A 395 6.37 0.53 -29.50
C ARG A 395 5.39 0.27 -30.64
N LYS A 396 4.84 1.37 -31.17
CA LYS A 396 4.32 1.42 -32.55
C LYS A 396 4.99 2.51 -33.40
N THR A 397 6.31 2.65 -33.22
CA THR A 397 7.18 3.42 -34.13
C THR A 397 8.63 2.91 -33.99
N ILE A 398 9.18 2.41 -35.11
CA ILE A 398 10.61 2.24 -35.42
C ILE A 398 11.44 1.46 -34.37
N GLU A 399 11.57 0.15 -34.57
CA GLU A 399 12.63 -0.65 -33.96
C GLU A 399 13.80 -0.86 -34.93
N THR A 400 14.93 -0.17 -34.70
CA THR A 400 16.22 -0.57 -35.27
C THR A 400 16.97 -1.39 -34.22
N VAL A 401 16.75 -2.71 -34.20
CA VAL A 401 17.40 -3.61 -33.25
C VAL A 401 18.89 -3.74 -33.57
N THR A 402 19.75 -3.17 -32.73
CA THR A 402 21.20 -3.39 -32.81
C THR A 402 21.60 -4.53 -31.87
N SER A 403 21.65 -5.76 -32.39
CA SER A 403 22.05 -6.94 -31.62
C SER A 403 23.57 -6.95 -31.38
N ILE A 404 24.00 -6.82 -30.12
CA ILE A 404 25.42 -6.94 -29.74
C ILE A 404 25.72 -8.39 -29.36
N TYR A 405 26.45 -9.10 -30.23
CA TYR A 405 27.03 -10.40 -29.89
C TYR A 405 28.52 -10.25 -29.55
N ARG A 406 28.93 -10.70 -28.36
CA ARG A 406 30.34 -10.78 -27.97
C ARG A 406 30.92 -12.14 -28.36
N TYR A 407 31.91 -12.14 -29.25
CA TYR A 407 32.93 -13.19 -29.35
C TYR A 407 34.25 -12.54 -29.78
N GLY A 408 35.37 -12.96 -29.18
CA GLY A 408 36.70 -12.75 -29.78
C GLY A 408 37.24 -11.31 -29.93
N GLY A 409 36.87 -10.36 -29.06
CA GLY A 409 37.76 -9.21 -28.77
C GLY A 409 38.09 -8.21 -29.88
N VAL A 410 37.20 -7.97 -30.86
CA VAL A 410 37.31 -6.81 -31.79
C VAL A 410 35.92 -6.15 -31.93
N VAL A 411 35.87 -4.82 -32.01
CA VAL A 411 34.64 -4.04 -32.25
C VAL A 411 34.71 -3.39 -33.62
N VAL A 412 33.70 -3.62 -34.47
CA VAL A 412 33.52 -2.94 -35.76
C VAL A 412 32.12 -2.32 -35.78
N LYS A 413 32.02 -1.05 -36.18
CA LYS A 413 30.75 -0.35 -36.43
C LYS A 413 30.55 -0.18 -37.95
N GLY A 414 29.41 -0.61 -38.46
CA GLY A 414 28.95 -0.35 -39.83
C GLY A 414 27.59 0.35 -39.83
N CYS A 415 27.33 1.19 -40.83
CA CYS A 415 26.02 1.85 -41.02
C CYS A 415 25.14 1.05 -41.98
N GLY A 416 23.81 1.19 -41.89
CA GLY A 416 22.84 0.24 -42.44
C GLY A 416 22.38 0.47 -43.89
N ALA A 417 21.41 -0.35 -44.33
CA ALA A 417 20.65 -0.23 -45.58
C ALA A 417 19.25 -0.87 -45.42
N GLU A 418 18.27 -0.40 -46.20
CA GLU A 418 16.85 -0.81 -46.15
C GLU A 418 16.49 -2.01 -47.06
N GLU A 419 15.23 -2.44 -46.96
CA GLU A 419 14.64 -3.70 -47.44
C GLU A 419 14.76 -4.00 -48.95
N ARG A 420 14.83 -5.31 -49.26
CA ARG A 420 14.05 -5.96 -50.32
C ARG A 420 13.98 -7.49 -50.17
N ASP A 421 12.88 -8.04 -50.66
CA ASP A 421 12.45 -9.44 -50.74
C ASP A 421 13.53 -10.54 -50.70
N VAL A 422 13.44 -11.47 -49.74
CA VAL A 422 14.01 -12.83 -49.88
C VAL A 422 13.03 -13.90 -49.39
N VAL A 423 12.75 -14.84 -50.28
CA VAL A 423 11.89 -16.02 -50.09
C VAL A 423 12.58 -17.09 -49.23
N LEU A 424 11.77 -17.83 -48.46
CA LEU A 424 12.19 -18.98 -47.67
C LEU A 424 12.76 -20.10 -48.56
N VAL A 425 14.09 -20.30 -48.56
CA VAL A 425 14.74 -21.46 -49.22
C VAL A 425 15.77 -22.12 -48.29
N ASN A 426 15.43 -23.31 -47.81
CA ASN A 426 16.42 -24.28 -47.33
C ASN A 426 17.19 -24.84 -48.54
N MET A 427 18.53 -24.74 -48.57
CA MET A 427 19.37 -25.88 -48.99
C MET A 427 20.89 -25.70 -48.77
N ILE A 428 21.51 -26.86 -48.60
CA ILE A 428 22.94 -27.18 -48.56
C ILE A 428 23.64 -26.80 -49.89
N GLY A 429 24.89 -26.30 -49.85
CA GLY A 429 25.85 -26.53 -50.95
C GLY A 429 26.77 -25.38 -51.41
N LEU A 430 28.08 -25.66 -51.36
CA LEU A 430 29.21 -25.16 -52.19
C LEU A 430 29.22 -23.76 -52.88
N LEU A 431 30.26 -22.99 -52.51
CA LEU A 431 31.37 -22.49 -53.36
C LEU A 431 31.18 -21.39 -54.44
N CYS A 432 32.12 -20.42 -54.41
CA CYS A 432 32.68 -19.58 -55.49
C CYS A 432 32.04 -18.25 -55.95
N CYS A 433 32.70 -17.17 -55.51
CA CYS A 433 33.35 -16.11 -56.33
C CYS A 433 32.57 -15.00 -57.07
N LEU A 434 32.88 -13.75 -56.64
CA LEU A 434 33.19 -12.54 -57.43
C LEU A 434 32.13 -11.94 -58.39
N VAL A 435 31.76 -10.65 -58.17
CA VAL A 435 32.14 -9.51 -59.06
C VAL A 435 32.15 -8.16 -58.30
N ARG A 436 33.33 -7.51 -58.34
CA ARG A 436 33.71 -6.07 -58.30
C ARG A 436 32.77 -4.95 -57.80
N ARG A 437 33.28 -4.29 -56.74
CA ARG A 437 33.61 -2.84 -56.56
C ARG A 437 32.65 -1.73 -57.02
N GLU A 438 32.30 -0.92 -56.02
CA GLU A 438 31.73 0.43 -56.08
C GLU A 438 32.68 1.50 -56.65
N SER A 439 32.16 2.72 -56.81
CA SER A 439 32.95 3.96 -56.84
C SER A 439 32.23 5.05 -56.02
N CYS A 440 32.88 5.57 -54.99
CA CYS A 440 32.35 6.63 -54.12
C CYS A 440 32.21 7.97 -54.85
N ASN A 441 31.38 8.87 -54.30
CA ASN A 441 31.72 10.30 -54.29
C ASN A 441 31.16 11.01 -53.05
N MET A 442 31.90 12.00 -52.56
CA MET A 442 31.62 12.78 -51.34
C MET A 442 30.88 14.09 -51.66
N MET A 443 30.09 14.59 -50.71
CA MET A 443 29.95 16.03 -50.40
C MET A 443 29.45 16.15 -48.96
N LYS A 444 30.30 16.60 -48.03
CA LYS A 444 30.44 18.00 -47.53
C LYS A 444 29.25 18.49 -46.70
N MET A 445 29.55 18.77 -45.43
CA MET A 445 28.74 19.58 -44.52
C MET A 445 29.08 21.06 -44.68
N GLU A 446 28.10 21.93 -44.51
CA GLU A 446 28.29 23.33 -44.09
C GLU A 446 27.41 23.60 -42.85
N TYR A 447 27.83 24.58 -42.06
CA TYR A 447 27.26 24.98 -40.77
C TYR A 447 26.40 26.24 -40.93
N ASP A 448 25.35 26.35 -40.12
CA ASP A 448 25.03 27.53 -39.29
C ASP A 448 24.16 27.09 -38.10
#